data_AF-A0A7C5X3R8-F1
#
_entry.id   AF-A0A7C5X3R8-F1
#
_cell.length_a   1.000
_cell.length_b   1.000
_cell.length_c   1.000
_cell.angle_alpha   90.00
_cell.angle_beta   90.00
_cell.angle_gamma   90.00
#
_symmetry.space_group_name_H-M   'P 1'
#
loop_
_entity.id
_entity.type
_entity.pdbx_description
1 polymer ?
#
loop_
_entity_poly.entity_id
_entity_poly.type
_entity_poly.pdbx_seq_one_letter_code
_entity_poly.pdbx_strand_id
1 'polypeptide(L)'
;MTVKEIKRFLSQVDNPALLFNKLLVLQYAEQISQNQDVRKIEYIESFMEILKGKKPPTPPELEGVKQESFRLKTAYRLVIGAGYPSFIENGFLFHHVYGIPYIPGETLKGLARAVFILSVAEAIKGKFDPSKIEEGLSEEAEKEISEEAKDILHQIPEKINIILDNYTIENPVETFRKIFGSKERRGQVIFFDAYPADFNPSEHFEADIMNSHYGEYYQLGKAPADWLSPNPIHFLALKEGIVFEFSLGLAPLEPMEDNEEKLLLATARRLLEVGLKNFGVGNKKRKGYGWFK
;
A
#
# COMPACT_ATOMS: atom_id res chain seq x y z
N MET A 1 17.21 2.53 34.83
CA MET A 1 15.78 2.35 35.13
C MET A 1 15.57 0.93 35.59
N THR A 2 14.81 0.73 36.66
CA THR A 2 14.35 -0.61 37.06
C THR A 2 13.29 -1.13 36.08
N VAL A 3 13.09 -2.44 36.00
CA VAL A 3 12.04 -3.07 35.15
C VAL A 3 10.66 -2.44 35.40
N LYS A 4 10.36 -2.09 36.66
CA LYS A 4 9.11 -1.43 37.06
C LYS A 4 8.97 -0.02 36.49
N GLU A 5 10.07 0.74 36.45
CA GLU A 5 10.10 2.07 35.82
C GLU A 5 9.90 2.00 34.31
N ILE A 6 10.50 1.00 33.65
CA ILE A 6 10.35 0.79 32.20
C ILE A 6 8.89 0.49 31.86
N LYS A 7 8.26 -0.44 32.57
CA LYS A 7 6.84 -0.76 32.37
C LYS A 7 5.93 0.45 32.55
N ARG A 8 6.17 1.25 33.60
CA ARG A 8 5.43 2.50 33.85
C ARG A 8 5.63 3.54 32.75
N PHE A 9 6.86 3.66 32.22
CA PHE A 9 7.16 4.56 31.12
C PHE A 9 6.46 4.12 29.83
N LEU A 10 6.55 2.83 29.47
CA LEU A 10 5.90 2.29 28.26
C LEU A 10 4.38 2.41 28.31
N SER A 11 3.77 2.27 29.50
CA SER A 11 2.32 2.44 29.64
C SER A 11 1.83 3.86 29.35
N GLN A 12 2.70 4.88 29.35
CA GLN A 12 2.36 6.27 29.02
C GLN A 12 2.49 6.59 27.52
N VAL A 13 2.98 5.66 26.70
CA VAL A 13 3.23 5.91 25.28
C VAL A 13 1.97 5.64 24.46
N ASP A 14 1.44 6.68 23.81
CA ASP A 14 0.21 6.57 23.01
C ASP A 14 0.46 6.47 21.50
N ASN A 15 1.71 6.68 21.05
CA ASN A 15 2.09 6.58 19.65
C ASN A 15 2.61 5.16 19.31
N PRO A 16 1.88 4.37 18.49
CA PRO A 16 2.29 3.01 18.16
C PRO A 16 3.63 2.93 17.42
N ALA A 17 3.94 3.87 16.52
CA ALA A 17 5.20 3.87 15.79
C ALA A 17 6.41 4.07 16.71
N LEU A 18 6.31 5.01 17.66
CA LEU A 18 7.35 5.27 18.65
C LEU A 18 7.55 4.05 19.56
N LEU A 19 6.44 3.47 20.02
CA LEU A 19 6.47 2.26 20.84
C LEU A 19 7.13 1.10 20.10
N PHE A 20 6.64 0.75 18.91
CA PHE A 20 7.09 -0.40 18.14
C PHE A 20 8.55 -0.29 17.69
N ASN A 21 8.97 0.89 17.22
CA ASN A 21 10.29 1.03 16.59
C ASN A 21 11.41 1.40 17.56
N LYS A 22 11.10 2.02 18.71
CA LYS A 22 12.14 2.64 19.57
C LYS A 22 12.04 2.28 21.05
N LEU A 23 10.84 2.18 21.61
CA LEU A 23 10.70 2.09 23.07
C LEU A 23 10.49 0.67 23.56
N LEU A 24 9.78 -0.18 22.83
CA LEU A 24 9.46 -1.53 23.28
C LEU A 24 10.71 -2.41 23.45
N VAL A 25 11.77 -2.17 22.65
CA VAL A 25 13.07 -2.84 22.81
C VAL A 25 13.67 -2.68 24.22
N LEU A 26 13.34 -1.60 24.94
CA LEU A 26 13.81 -1.36 26.31
C LEU A 26 13.29 -2.42 27.29
N GLN A 27 12.14 -3.02 27.03
CA GLN A 27 11.60 -4.12 27.83
C GLN A 27 12.47 -5.37 27.76
N TYR A 28 13.26 -5.51 26.68
CA TYR A 28 14.08 -6.68 26.39
C TYR A 28 15.58 -6.40 26.56
N ALA A 29 15.96 -5.23 27.10
CA ALA A 29 17.35 -4.81 27.20
C ALA A 29 18.24 -5.81 27.98
N GLU A 30 17.72 -6.42 29.05
CA GLU A 30 18.45 -7.43 29.83
C GLU A 30 18.69 -8.71 29.01
N GLN A 31 17.66 -9.23 28.32
CA GLN A 31 17.80 -10.41 27.46
C GLN A 31 18.82 -10.16 26.34
N ILE A 32 18.74 -9.00 25.69
CA ILE A 32 19.67 -8.59 24.64
C ILE A 32 21.10 -8.49 25.19
N SER A 33 21.28 -7.93 26.39
CA SER A 33 22.61 -7.85 27.03
C SER A 33 23.21 -9.22 27.35
N GLN A 34 22.36 -10.24 27.48
CA GLN A 34 22.74 -11.64 27.70
C GLN A 34 22.84 -12.44 26.38
N ASN A 35 22.79 -11.78 25.22
CA ASN A 35 22.74 -12.42 23.89
C ASN A 35 21.61 -13.45 23.74
N GLN A 36 20.45 -13.21 24.37
CA GLN A 36 19.26 -14.01 24.18
C GLN A 36 18.37 -13.42 23.09
N ASP A 37 17.87 -14.28 22.20
CA ASP A 37 16.93 -13.90 21.15
C ASP A 37 15.55 -13.59 21.72
N VAL A 38 14.95 -12.50 21.25
CA VAL A 38 13.56 -12.13 21.57
C VAL A 38 12.63 -12.77 20.56
N ARG A 39 11.65 -13.55 21.04
CA ARG A 39 10.67 -14.17 20.14
C ARG A 39 9.78 -13.10 19.52
N LYS A 40 9.67 -13.09 18.20
CA LYS A 40 8.88 -12.08 17.45
C LYS A 40 7.42 -12.01 17.92
N ILE A 41 6.80 -13.15 18.24
CA ILE A 41 5.43 -13.20 18.77
C ILE A 41 5.30 -12.48 20.11
N GLU A 42 6.24 -12.67 21.03
CA GLU A 42 6.21 -12.02 22.35
C GLU A 42 6.34 -10.49 22.23
N TYR A 43 7.16 -10.03 21.27
CA TYR A 43 7.30 -8.62 20.97
C TYR A 43 5.99 -8.02 20.46
N ILE A 44 5.31 -8.70 19.53
CA ILE A 44 4.02 -8.25 18.97
C ILE A 44 2.91 -8.29 20.04
N GLU A 45 2.84 -9.34 20.85
CA GLU A 45 1.87 -9.44 21.94
C GLU A 45 2.08 -8.35 23.00
N SER A 46 3.34 -8.09 23.40
CA SER A 46 3.66 -7.01 24.33
C SER A 46 3.30 -5.64 23.76
N PHE A 47 3.56 -5.44 22.46
CA PHE A 47 3.15 -4.22 21.75
C PHE A 47 1.64 -3.99 21.80
N MET A 48 0.84 -5.01 21.49
CA MET A 48 -0.62 -4.92 21.50
C MET A 48 -1.17 -4.69 22.91
N GLU A 49 -0.61 -5.36 23.92
CA GLU A 49 -1.05 -5.20 25.31
C GLU A 49 -0.77 -3.79 25.85
N ILE A 50 0.39 -3.20 25.53
CA ILE A 50 0.71 -1.82 25.96
C ILE A 50 -0.20 -0.79 25.29
N LEU A 51 -0.72 -1.08 24.10
CA LEU A 51 -1.65 -0.20 23.37
C LEU A 51 -3.12 -0.41 23.72
N LYS A 52 -3.43 -1.35 24.61
CA LYS A 52 -4.80 -1.64 25.04
C LYS A 52 -5.46 -0.41 25.68
N GLY A 53 -6.60 -0.03 25.13
CA GLY A 53 -7.36 1.15 25.59
C GLY A 53 -6.76 2.50 25.17
N LYS A 54 -5.68 2.52 24.39
CA LYS A 54 -5.08 3.77 23.88
C LYS A 54 -5.67 4.14 22.53
N LYS A 55 -5.81 5.45 22.31
CA LYS A 55 -6.23 6.01 21.03
C LYS A 55 -5.10 6.86 20.46
N PRO A 56 -4.53 6.49 19.30
CA PRO A 56 -3.52 7.31 18.66
C PRO A 56 -4.14 8.60 18.09
N PRO A 57 -3.31 9.62 17.85
CA PRO A 57 -3.75 10.86 17.19
C PRO A 57 -4.42 10.60 15.85
N THR A 58 -5.48 11.35 15.55
CA THR A 58 -6.14 11.34 14.23
C THR A 58 -5.45 12.34 13.30
N PRO A 59 -5.17 11.99 12.03
CA PRO A 59 -4.70 12.95 11.03
C PRO A 59 -5.73 14.09 10.84
N PRO A 60 -5.28 15.33 10.56
CA PRO A 60 -6.18 16.43 10.25
C PRO A 60 -6.86 16.22 8.90
N GLU A 61 -8.08 16.76 8.75
CA GLU A 61 -8.74 16.82 7.44
C GLU A 61 -8.10 17.90 6.56
N LEU A 62 -7.83 17.57 5.29
CA LEU A 62 -7.26 18.48 4.30
C LEU A 62 -8.38 19.19 3.53
N GLU A 63 -8.97 20.21 4.14
CA GLU A 63 -10.02 21.03 3.51
C GLU A 63 -9.52 21.71 2.22
N GLY A 64 -10.38 21.77 1.20
CA GLY A 64 -10.14 22.50 -0.05
C GLY A 64 -9.26 21.80 -1.10
N VAL A 65 -8.43 20.82 -0.71
CA VAL A 65 -7.59 20.04 -1.67
C VAL A 65 -8.19 18.66 -1.94
N LYS A 66 -8.82 18.06 -0.92
CA LYS A 66 -9.59 16.83 -1.05
C LYS A 66 -10.92 17.15 -1.72
N GLN A 67 -11.13 16.61 -2.92
CA GLN A 67 -12.34 16.85 -3.72
C GLN A 67 -13.24 15.62 -3.78
N GLU A 68 -12.66 14.42 -3.78
CA GLU A 68 -13.41 13.16 -3.76
C GLU A 68 -12.86 12.21 -2.68
N SER A 69 -13.75 11.46 -2.03
CA SER A 69 -13.35 10.39 -1.14
C SER A 69 -14.36 9.25 -1.08
N PHE A 70 -13.84 8.08 -0.76
CA PHE A 70 -14.63 6.87 -0.61
C PHE A 70 -14.00 5.98 0.46
N ARG A 71 -14.82 5.09 1.03
CA ARG A 71 -14.39 4.19 2.11
C ARG A 71 -14.55 2.75 1.66
N LEU A 72 -13.53 1.94 1.92
CA LEU A 72 -13.59 0.49 1.74
C LEU A 72 -13.09 -0.20 3.00
N LYS A 73 -13.54 -1.43 3.23
CA LYS A 73 -13.09 -2.26 4.36
C LYS A 73 -12.01 -3.23 3.89
N THR A 74 -11.02 -3.50 4.75
CA THR A 74 -10.10 -4.61 4.49
C THR A 74 -10.90 -5.92 4.39
N ALA A 75 -10.84 -6.57 3.23
CA ALA A 75 -11.55 -7.82 2.97
C ALA A 75 -10.83 -9.01 3.61
N TYR A 76 -9.51 -8.90 3.77
CA TYR A 76 -8.64 -9.82 4.47
C TYR A 76 -7.55 -9.04 5.21
N ARG A 77 -6.62 -9.73 5.87
CA ARG A 77 -5.48 -9.13 6.57
C ARG A 77 -4.68 -8.20 5.66
N LEU A 78 -4.21 -7.08 6.19
CA LEU A 78 -3.37 -6.12 5.48
C LEU A 78 -1.97 -6.06 6.11
N VAL A 79 -0.94 -6.23 5.29
CA VAL A 79 0.46 -6.12 5.69
C VAL A 79 1.12 -5.01 4.90
N ILE A 80 1.54 -3.96 5.59
CA ILE A 80 2.20 -2.80 5.00
C ILE A 80 3.60 -2.65 5.60
N GLY A 81 4.59 -2.33 4.77
CA GLY A 81 5.93 -2.05 5.26
C GLY A 81 6.72 -3.23 5.82
N ALA A 82 6.35 -4.47 5.51
CA ALA A 82 7.09 -5.66 5.99
C ALA A 82 8.57 -5.73 5.57
N GLY A 83 9.00 -4.89 4.61
CA GLY A 83 10.39 -4.76 4.19
C GLY A 83 11.18 -3.68 4.95
N TYR A 84 10.54 -2.89 5.82
CA TYR A 84 11.26 -1.90 6.61
C TYR A 84 12.12 -2.58 7.68
N PRO A 85 13.32 -2.04 7.98
CA PRO A 85 14.14 -2.50 9.08
C PRO A 85 13.41 -2.40 10.42
N SER A 86 13.54 -3.44 11.23
CA SER A 86 12.86 -3.57 12.52
C SER A 86 13.66 -4.46 13.44
N PHE A 87 13.48 -4.28 14.76
CA PHE A 87 14.09 -5.13 15.78
C PHE A 87 13.72 -6.61 15.59
N ILE A 88 12.51 -6.90 15.11
CA ILE A 88 12.04 -8.26 14.83
C ILE A 88 12.21 -8.67 13.36
N GLU A 89 13.10 -8.00 12.62
CA GLU A 89 13.40 -8.14 11.18
C GLU A 89 12.26 -7.73 10.23
N ASN A 90 11.01 -8.01 10.59
CA ASN A 90 9.83 -7.59 9.85
C ASN A 90 9.34 -6.26 10.39
N GLY A 91 9.49 -5.21 9.58
CA GLY A 91 8.95 -3.89 9.87
C GLY A 91 7.45 -3.80 9.67
N PHE A 92 6.94 -2.62 9.96
CA PHE A 92 5.57 -2.26 9.70
C PHE A 92 5.52 -0.77 9.36
N LEU A 93 4.68 -0.39 8.40
CA LEU A 93 4.58 1.01 7.98
C LEU A 93 3.62 1.77 8.91
N PHE A 94 4.18 2.74 9.63
CA PHE A 94 3.41 3.67 10.44
C PHE A 94 3.65 5.10 9.97
N HIS A 95 2.64 5.95 10.12
CA HIS A 95 2.79 7.37 9.97
C HIS A 95 3.65 7.91 11.13
N HIS A 96 4.70 8.67 10.81
CA HIS A 96 5.69 9.12 11.80
C HIS A 96 5.11 10.03 12.90
N VAL A 97 4.20 10.96 12.57
CA VAL A 97 3.54 11.84 13.55
C VAL A 97 2.44 11.12 14.35
N TYR A 98 1.45 10.57 13.65
CA TYR A 98 0.25 10.00 14.27
C TYR A 98 0.44 8.58 14.82
N GLY A 99 1.46 7.87 14.37
CA GLY A 99 1.74 6.50 14.79
C GLY A 99 0.74 5.46 14.27
N ILE A 100 -0.19 5.84 13.41
CA ILE A 100 -1.19 4.93 12.81
C ILE A 100 -0.66 4.27 11.55
N PRO A 101 -1.16 3.08 11.15
CA PRO A 101 -0.94 2.54 9.82
C PRO A 101 -1.50 3.47 8.75
N TYR A 102 -0.86 3.47 7.58
CA TYR A 102 -1.40 4.16 6.40
C TYR A 102 -0.94 3.45 5.12
N ILE A 103 -1.67 3.66 4.03
CA ILE A 103 -1.25 3.22 2.69
C ILE A 103 -0.75 4.45 1.94
N PRO A 104 0.52 4.47 1.49
CA PRO A 104 1.07 5.64 0.79
C PRO A 104 0.29 5.97 -0.49
N GLY A 105 0.10 7.27 -0.75
CA GLY A 105 -0.53 7.78 -1.97
C GLY A 105 0.20 7.31 -3.24
N GLU A 106 1.52 7.16 -3.19
CA GLU A 106 2.32 6.56 -4.28
C GLU A 106 1.92 5.11 -4.58
N THR A 107 1.59 4.32 -3.55
CA THR A 107 1.16 2.93 -3.70
C THR A 107 -0.22 2.88 -4.36
N LEU A 108 -1.11 3.79 -3.96
CA LEU A 108 -2.46 3.91 -4.52
C LEU A 108 -2.41 4.40 -5.97
N LYS A 109 -1.58 5.40 -6.26
CA LYS A 109 -1.34 5.89 -7.62
C LYS A 109 -0.77 4.79 -8.52
N GLY A 110 0.24 4.06 -8.04
CA GLY A 110 0.84 2.95 -8.79
C GLY A 110 -0.16 1.82 -9.07
N LEU A 111 -1.04 1.53 -8.12
CA LEU A 111 -2.10 0.54 -8.29
C LEU A 111 -3.12 0.98 -9.35
N ALA A 112 -3.63 2.21 -9.27
CA ALA A 112 -4.56 2.76 -10.26
C ALA A 112 -3.92 2.82 -11.67
N ARG A 113 -2.63 3.19 -11.74
CA ARG A 113 -1.85 3.20 -12.99
C ARG A 113 -1.72 1.80 -13.59
N ALA A 114 -1.43 0.79 -12.78
CA ALA A 114 -1.37 -0.60 -13.24
C ALA A 114 -2.73 -1.08 -13.80
N VAL A 115 -3.83 -0.76 -13.14
CA VAL A 115 -5.19 -1.07 -13.63
C VAL A 115 -5.45 -0.39 -14.97
N PHE A 116 -5.03 0.87 -15.14
CA PHE A 116 -5.16 1.58 -16.42
C PHE A 116 -4.41 0.86 -17.53
N ILE A 117 -3.14 0.51 -17.31
CA ILE A 117 -2.29 -0.19 -18.28
C ILE A 117 -2.91 -1.55 -18.67
N LEU A 118 -3.45 -2.29 -17.70
CA LEU A 118 -4.17 -3.55 -17.96
C LEU A 118 -5.45 -3.33 -18.78
N SER A 119 -6.17 -2.23 -18.54
CA SER A 119 -7.37 -1.86 -19.31
C SER A 119 -7.02 -1.54 -20.77
N VAL A 120 -5.91 -0.84 -21.00
CA VAL A 120 -5.37 -0.61 -22.35
C VAL A 120 -4.97 -1.94 -23.00
N ALA A 121 -4.24 -2.79 -22.29
CA ALA A 121 -3.80 -4.10 -22.79
C ALA A 121 -4.97 -5.00 -23.21
N GLU A 122 -6.08 -4.97 -22.45
CA GLU A 122 -7.31 -5.71 -22.79
C GLU A 122 -7.97 -5.16 -24.06
N ALA A 123 -7.96 -3.84 -24.26
CA ALA A 123 -8.60 -3.19 -25.39
C ALA A 123 -7.88 -3.45 -26.73
N ILE A 124 -6.54 -3.50 -26.73
CA ILE A 124 -5.72 -3.63 -27.95
C ILE A 124 -5.64 -5.05 -28.54
N LYS A 125 -6.39 -6.03 -28.00
CA LYS A 125 -6.54 -7.41 -28.53
C LYS A 125 -5.24 -8.08 -29.02
N GLY A 126 -4.18 -8.02 -28.22
CA GLY A 126 -2.90 -8.69 -28.48
C GLY A 126 -2.11 -8.96 -27.20
N LYS A 127 -1.04 -9.76 -27.29
CA LYS A 127 -0.10 -9.95 -26.18
C LYS A 127 0.96 -8.87 -26.24
N PHE A 128 0.69 -7.75 -25.57
CA PHE A 128 1.65 -6.66 -25.46
C PHE A 128 2.33 -6.68 -24.09
N ASP A 129 3.59 -6.27 -24.07
CA ASP A 129 4.33 -6.08 -22.84
C ASP A 129 3.77 -4.82 -22.11
N PRO A 130 3.29 -4.94 -20.86
CA PRO A 130 2.80 -3.79 -20.09
C PRO A 130 3.82 -2.65 -19.98
N SER A 131 5.13 -2.96 -20.00
CA SER A 131 6.18 -1.95 -19.95
C SER A 131 6.22 -1.07 -21.21
N LYS A 132 5.89 -1.64 -22.37
CA LYS A 132 5.81 -0.91 -23.65
C LYS A 132 4.57 -0.05 -23.76
N ILE A 133 3.45 -0.51 -23.19
CA ILE A 133 2.25 0.31 -23.05
C ILE A 133 2.55 1.51 -22.15
N GLU A 134 3.20 1.28 -21.00
CA GLU A 134 3.57 2.34 -20.09
C GLU A 134 4.53 3.35 -20.72
N GLU A 135 5.53 2.88 -21.46
CA GLU A 135 6.44 3.72 -22.25
C GLU A 135 5.64 4.64 -23.19
N GLY A 136 4.78 4.08 -24.04
CA GLY A 136 3.96 4.90 -24.95
C GLY A 136 3.09 5.94 -24.23
N LEU A 137 2.46 5.57 -23.12
CA LEU A 137 1.58 6.47 -22.38
C LEU A 137 2.33 7.59 -21.62
N SER A 138 3.54 7.29 -21.12
CA SER A 138 4.30 8.18 -20.22
C SER A 138 5.40 8.99 -20.90
N GLU A 139 5.72 8.69 -22.15
CA GLU A 139 6.61 9.50 -22.99
C GLU A 139 5.79 10.38 -23.95
N GLU A 140 6.16 11.66 -24.06
CA GLU A 140 5.55 12.61 -25.00
C GLU A 140 6.45 12.88 -26.21
N ALA A 141 7.77 12.86 -26.02
CA ALA A 141 8.73 13.02 -27.10
C ALA A 141 8.79 11.75 -27.97
N GLU A 142 8.18 11.79 -29.16
CA GLU A 142 8.16 10.64 -30.10
C GLU A 142 9.55 10.05 -30.40
N LYS A 143 10.63 10.85 -30.30
CA LYS A 143 12.00 10.38 -30.50
C LYS A 143 12.52 9.46 -29.38
N GLU A 144 11.93 9.54 -28.19
CA GLU A 144 12.29 8.75 -27.01
C GLU A 144 11.45 7.47 -26.88
N ILE A 145 10.41 7.32 -27.71
CA ILE A 145 9.53 6.16 -27.75
C ILE A 145 10.10 5.13 -28.72
N SER A 146 10.26 3.89 -28.26
CA SER A 146 10.62 2.77 -29.14
C SER A 146 9.55 2.54 -30.21
N GLU A 147 9.96 2.04 -31.38
CA GLU A 147 9.03 1.78 -32.49
C GLU A 147 7.87 0.85 -32.09
N GLU A 148 8.14 -0.11 -31.20
CA GLU A 148 7.14 -1.00 -30.61
C GLU A 148 6.10 -0.24 -29.77
N ALA A 149 6.53 0.71 -28.93
CA ALA A 149 5.63 1.50 -28.09
C ALA A 149 4.82 2.52 -28.93
N LYS A 150 5.37 3.03 -30.04
CA LYS A 150 4.61 3.85 -31.01
C LYS A 150 3.51 3.05 -31.68
N ASP A 151 3.83 1.85 -32.15
CA ASP A 151 2.85 0.95 -32.78
C ASP A 151 1.69 0.65 -31.82
N ILE A 152 1.99 0.38 -30.55
CA ILE A 152 0.97 0.21 -29.50
C ILE A 152 0.12 1.47 -29.37
N LEU A 153 0.72 2.66 -29.24
CA LEU A 153 -0.02 3.92 -29.12
C LEU A 153 -1.03 4.12 -30.25
N HIS A 154 -0.64 3.81 -31.49
CA HIS A 154 -1.53 3.91 -32.65
C HIS A 154 -2.66 2.88 -32.65
N GLN A 155 -2.51 1.77 -31.91
CA GLN A 155 -3.53 0.74 -31.77
C GLN A 155 -4.50 0.99 -30.61
N ILE A 156 -4.20 1.94 -29.71
CA ILE A 156 -5.10 2.29 -28.61
C ILE A 156 -6.37 2.93 -29.19
N PRO A 157 -7.56 2.36 -28.95
CA PRO A 157 -8.80 2.94 -29.45
C PRO A 157 -9.16 4.22 -28.68
N GLU A 158 -9.94 5.10 -29.32
CA GLU A 158 -10.44 6.35 -28.72
C GLU A 158 -11.27 6.14 -27.44
N LYS A 159 -11.81 4.93 -27.23
CA LYS A 159 -12.56 4.54 -26.03
C LYS A 159 -12.14 3.16 -25.56
N ILE A 160 -11.85 3.04 -24.26
CA ILE A 160 -11.58 1.76 -23.58
C ILE A 160 -12.49 1.62 -22.36
N ASN A 161 -12.75 0.39 -21.93
CA ASN A 161 -13.38 0.14 -20.65
C ASN A 161 -12.32 -0.18 -19.60
N ILE A 162 -12.55 0.25 -18.36
CA ILE A 162 -11.72 -0.18 -17.23
C ILE A 162 -11.90 -1.69 -17.05
N ILE A 163 -10.80 -2.43 -16.97
CA ILE A 163 -10.83 -3.88 -16.71
C ILE A 163 -11.61 -4.19 -15.42
N LEU A 164 -12.50 -5.18 -15.45
CA LEU A 164 -13.38 -5.55 -14.32
C LEU A 164 -14.36 -4.45 -13.87
N ASP A 165 -14.62 -3.45 -14.70
CA ASP A 165 -15.67 -2.43 -14.51
C ASP A 165 -16.34 -2.10 -15.86
N ASN A 166 -17.53 -1.51 -15.82
CA ASN A 166 -18.26 -1.11 -17.04
C ASN A 166 -18.04 0.38 -17.36
N TYR A 167 -17.10 1.03 -16.70
CA TYR A 167 -16.80 2.45 -16.89
C TYR A 167 -15.91 2.65 -18.12
N THR A 168 -16.35 3.52 -19.05
CA THR A 168 -15.62 3.84 -20.27
C THR A 168 -14.75 5.08 -20.06
N ILE A 169 -13.50 4.98 -20.50
CA ILE A 169 -12.53 6.08 -20.59
C ILE A 169 -12.49 6.54 -22.05
N GLU A 170 -12.70 7.82 -22.27
CA GLU A 170 -12.52 8.48 -23.56
C GLU A 170 -11.11 9.09 -23.64
N ASN A 171 -10.52 9.09 -24.83
CA ASN A 171 -9.14 9.55 -25.07
C ASN A 171 -8.17 9.00 -24.01
N PRO A 172 -7.91 7.69 -23.98
CA PRO A 172 -7.14 7.05 -22.91
C PRO A 172 -5.71 7.58 -22.78
N VAL A 173 -5.08 8.00 -23.88
CA VAL A 173 -3.72 8.56 -23.85
C VAL A 173 -3.70 9.87 -23.07
N GLU A 174 -4.58 10.81 -23.42
CA GLU A 174 -4.64 12.09 -22.73
C GLU A 174 -5.15 11.93 -21.29
N THR A 175 -6.18 11.11 -21.08
CA THR A 175 -6.69 10.82 -19.73
C THR A 175 -5.61 10.25 -18.82
N PHE A 176 -4.78 9.32 -19.33
CA PHE A 176 -3.64 8.79 -18.57
C PHE A 176 -2.67 9.89 -18.17
N ARG A 177 -2.27 10.75 -19.11
CA ARG A 177 -1.32 11.84 -18.88
C ARG A 177 -1.88 12.89 -17.91
N LYS A 178 -3.17 13.22 -18.00
CA LYS A 178 -3.83 14.12 -17.05
C LYS A 178 -3.92 13.53 -15.64
N ILE A 179 -4.20 12.24 -15.49
CA ILE A 179 -4.27 11.61 -14.16
C ILE A 179 -2.88 11.39 -13.57
N PHE A 180 -1.98 10.73 -14.29
CA PHE A 180 -0.72 10.23 -13.75
C PHE A 180 0.49 11.12 -14.06
N GLY A 181 0.45 11.89 -15.13
CA GLY A 181 1.59 12.61 -15.69
C GLY A 181 2.41 11.76 -16.67
N SER A 182 3.34 12.44 -17.33
CA SER A 182 4.37 11.91 -18.23
C SER A 182 5.76 12.32 -17.70
N LYS A 183 6.83 12.04 -18.44
CA LYS A 183 8.16 12.59 -18.12
C LYS A 183 8.24 14.12 -18.25
N GLU A 184 7.44 14.72 -19.13
CA GLU A 184 7.47 16.16 -19.42
C GLU A 184 6.33 16.93 -18.73
N ARG A 185 5.30 16.22 -18.30
CA ARG A 185 4.06 16.78 -17.75
C ARG A 185 3.75 16.21 -16.38
N ARG A 186 3.49 17.10 -15.42
CA ARG A 186 2.99 16.70 -14.10
C ARG A 186 1.53 16.23 -14.19
N GLY A 187 1.20 15.14 -13.50
CA GLY A 187 -0.18 14.68 -13.36
C GLY A 187 -1.03 15.64 -12.51
N GLN A 188 -2.30 15.80 -12.87
CA GLN A 188 -3.25 16.75 -12.30
C GLN A 188 -4.09 16.13 -11.17
N VAL A 189 -4.15 14.79 -11.05
CA VAL A 189 -4.84 14.10 -9.94
C VAL A 189 -3.88 13.78 -8.80
N ILE A 190 -4.27 14.15 -7.59
CA ILE A 190 -3.53 13.87 -6.35
C ILE A 190 -4.13 12.62 -5.69
N PHE A 191 -3.29 11.60 -5.50
CA PHE A 191 -3.61 10.43 -4.70
C PHE A 191 -3.06 10.65 -3.29
N PHE A 192 -3.94 10.90 -2.32
CA PHE A 192 -3.54 11.08 -0.92
C PHE A 192 -3.25 9.74 -0.26
N ASP A 193 -2.48 9.78 0.82
CA ASP A 193 -2.35 8.65 1.73
C ASP A 193 -3.73 8.22 2.25
N ALA A 194 -3.95 6.90 2.33
CA ALA A 194 -5.17 6.35 2.92
C ALA A 194 -4.95 5.96 4.37
N TYR A 195 -5.86 6.40 5.24
CA TYR A 195 -5.82 6.17 6.67
C TYR A 195 -7.03 5.34 7.13
N PRO A 196 -6.90 4.55 8.19
CA PRO A 196 -8.04 3.95 8.85
C PRO A 196 -8.97 5.04 9.42
N ALA A 197 -10.26 4.96 9.14
CA ALA A 197 -11.26 5.97 9.54
C ALA A 197 -11.53 5.98 11.05
N ASP A 198 -11.47 4.79 11.67
CA ASP A 198 -11.47 4.62 13.13
C ASP A 198 -10.40 3.59 13.43
N PHE A 199 -9.37 3.97 14.19
CA PHE A 199 -8.21 3.11 14.43
C PHE A 199 -8.02 2.84 15.92
N ASN A 200 -8.31 1.61 16.31
CA ASN A 200 -8.01 1.06 17.63
C ASN A 200 -6.83 0.07 17.50
N PRO A 201 -5.61 0.43 17.93
CA PRO A 201 -4.45 -0.46 17.80
C PRO A 201 -4.64 -1.81 18.48
N SER A 202 -5.35 -1.86 19.61
CA SER A 202 -5.55 -3.10 20.37
C SER A 202 -6.55 -4.07 19.73
N GLU A 203 -7.43 -3.55 18.87
CA GLU A 203 -8.39 -4.37 18.15
C GLU A 203 -7.95 -4.66 16.72
N HIS A 204 -7.22 -3.73 16.09
CA HIS A 204 -6.89 -3.77 14.67
C HIS A 204 -5.54 -4.39 14.34
N PHE A 205 -4.61 -4.48 15.28
CA PHE A 205 -3.39 -5.27 15.09
C PHE A 205 -3.62 -6.74 15.42
N GLU A 206 -2.89 -7.61 14.73
CA GLU A 206 -2.72 -9.01 15.08
C GLU A 206 -1.31 -9.50 14.73
N ALA A 207 -0.85 -10.52 15.46
CA ALA A 207 0.30 -11.31 15.05
C ALA A 207 -0.16 -12.34 14.02
N ASP A 208 0.56 -12.44 12.91
CA ASP A 208 0.31 -13.46 11.89
C ASP A 208 1.61 -14.22 11.60
N ILE A 209 1.48 -15.43 11.06
CA ILE A 209 2.56 -16.41 10.93
C ILE A 209 2.83 -16.75 9.47
N MET A 210 4.11 -16.87 9.12
CA MET A 210 4.53 -17.42 7.84
C MET A 210 5.54 -18.52 8.06
N ASN A 211 5.22 -19.73 7.59
CA ASN A 211 6.15 -20.86 7.64
C ASN A 211 6.91 -20.93 6.31
N SER A 212 8.24 -20.79 6.37
CA SER A 212 9.09 -21.15 5.23
C SER A 212 9.47 -22.62 5.36
N HIS A 213 9.08 -23.44 4.38
CA HIS A 213 9.41 -24.86 4.35
C HIS A 213 10.78 -25.14 3.71
N TYR A 214 11.35 -24.19 2.95
CA TYR A 214 12.61 -24.38 2.21
C TYR A 214 13.65 -23.30 2.54
N GLY A 215 13.73 -22.87 3.81
CA GLY A 215 14.68 -21.85 4.24
C GLY A 215 16.13 -22.18 3.86
N GLU A 216 16.55 -23.44 4.02
CA GLU A 216 17.89 -23.91 3.68
C GLU A 216 18.19 -23.92 2.17
N TYR A 217 17.17 -24.09 1.31
CA TYR A 217 17.35 -23.98 -0.15
C TYR A 217 17.62 -22.54 -0.56
N TYR A 218 16.83 -21.60 -0.06
CA TYR A 218 16.96 -20.19 -0.41
C TYR A 218 18.17 -19.50 0.23
N GLN A 219 18.59 -19.93 1.42
CA GLN A 219 19.71 -19.31 2.14
C GLN A 219 21.06 -19.99 1.90
N LEU A 220 21.07 -21.32 1.72
CA LEU A 220 22.30 -22.13 1.67
C LEU A 220 22.45 -22.90 0.35
N GLY A 221 21.52 -22.78 -0.60
CA GLY A 221 21.57 -23.47 -1.89
C GLY A 221 21.42 -24.99 -1.82
N LYS A 222 20.99 -25.54 -0.68
CA LYS A 222 20.80 -27.00 -0.50
C LYS A 222 19.52 -27.47 -1.18
N ALA A 223 19.53 -28.63 -1.83
CA ALA A 223 18.36 -29.17 -2.52
C ALA A 223 17.10 -29.15 -1.63
N PRO A 224 15.95 -28.69 -2.18
CA PRO A 224 14.71 -28.61 -1.42
C PRO A 224 14.29 -30.02 -1.04
N ALA A 225 13.89 -30.20 0.22
CA ALA A 225 13.54 -31.49 0.78
C ALA A 225 12.27 -31.38 1.62
N ASP A 226 11.34 -32.32 1.42
CA ASP A 226 10.01 -32.26 2.05
C ASP A 226 10.02 -32.61 3.55
N TRP A 227 11.17 -33.01 4.10
CA TRP A 227 11.36 -33.31 5.53
C TRP A 227 11.96 -32.15 6.33
N LEU A 228 12.12 -30.97 5.72
CA LEU A 228 12.58 -29.77 6.44
C LEU A 228 11.50 -29.26 7.39
N SER A 229 11.90 -28.98 8.65
CA SER A 229 10.99 -28.43 9.65
C SER A 229 10.60 -26.99 9.29
N PRO A 230 9.32 -26.62 9.35
CA PRO A 230 8.90 -25.25 9.07
C PRO A 230 9.51 -24.31 10.10
N ASN A 231 10.06 -23.17 9.65
CA ASN A 231 10.49 -22.11 10.55
C ASN A 231 9.40 -21.01 10.62
N PRO A 232 8.66 -20.90 11.74
CA PRO A 232 7.58 -19.93 11.89
C PRO A 232 8.09 -18.49 12.06
N ILE A 233 7.84 -17.65 11.07
CA ILE A 233 8.17 -16.23 11.10
C ILE A 233 6.90 -15.44 11.43
N HIS A 234 6.83 -14.91 12.66
CA HIS A 234 5.73 -14.03 13.08
C HIS A 234 5.98 -12.60 12.62
N PHE A 235 4.92 -11.92 12.17
CA PHE A 235 4.96 -10.53 11.74
C PHE A 235 3.67 -9.80 12.14
N LEU A 236 3.75 -8.48 12.27
CA LEU A 236 2.60 -7.63 12.58
C LEU A 236 1.73 -7.45 11.32
N ALA A 237 0.42 -7.63 11.48
CA ALA A 237 -0.58 -7.41 10.43
C ALA A 237 -1.76 -6.60 10.98
N LEU A 238 -2.52 -6.02 10.06
CA LEU A 238 -3.83 -5.44 10.35
C LEU A 238 -4.92 -6.46 10.07
N LYS A 239 -5.92 -6.50 10.95
CA LYS A 239 -7.09 -7.37 10.81
C LYS A 239 -7.94 -7.03 9.59
N GLU A 240 -8.77 -7.99 9.20
CA GLU A 240 -9.88 -7.75 8.30
C GLU A 240 -10.96 -6.85 8.95
N GLY A 241 -11.79 -6.21 8.12
CA GLY A 241 -12.92 -5.40 8.56
C GLY A 241 -12.61 -3.94 8.90
N ILE A 242 -11.35 -3.50 8.80
CA ILE A 242 -10.94 -2.13 9.10
C ILE A 242 -11.34 -1.21 7.94
N VAL A 243 -12.07 -0.14 8.25
CA VAL A 243 -12.48 0.87 7.27
C VAL A 243 -11.31 1.80 6.99
N PHE A 244 -10.87 1.87 5.74
CA PHE A 244 -9.94 2.89 5.26
C PHE A 244 -10.68 3.94 4.45
N GLU A 245 -10.24 5.19 4.59
CA GLU A 245 -10.67 6.30 3.76
C GLU A 245 -9.62 6.59 2.68
N PHE A 246 -10.06 6.57 1.44
CA PHE A 246 -9.26 6.89 0.26
C PHE A 246 -9.71 8.25 -0.26
N SER A 247 -8.74 9.14 -0.45
CA SER A 247 -9.01 10.53 -0.83
C SER A 247 -8.27 10.87 -2.13
N LEU A 248 -8.97 11.58 -3.00
CA LEU A 248 -8.44 12.12 -4.25
C LEU A 248 -8.59 13.65 -4.24
N GLY A 249 -7.61 14.31 -4.82
CA GLY A 249 -7.61 15.75 -5.04
C GLY A 249 -7.29 16.08 -6.48
N LEU A 250 -7.45 17.35 -6.82
CA LEU A 250 -7.13 17.87 -8.14
C LEU A 250 -6.21 19.08 -7.99
N ALA A 251 -5.18 19.14 -8.82
CA ALA A 251 -4.31 20.29 -8.99
C ALA A 251 -4.23 20.60 -10.50
N PRO A 252 -5.22 21.32 -11.04
CA PRO A 252 -5.24 21.70 -12.45
C PRO A 252 -3.98 22.48 -12.84
N LEU A 253 -3.38 22.12 -13.97
CA LEU A 253 -2.23 22.81 -14.55
C LEU A 253 -2.58 23.60 -15.81
N GLU A 254 -3.78 23.35 -16.33
CA GLU A 254 -4.33 23.98 -17.53
C GLU A 254 -5.81 24.28 -17.30
N PRO A 255 -6.41 25.21 -18.06
CA PRO A 255 -7.85 25.42 -18.04
C PRO A 255 -8.56 24.10 -18.39
N MET A 256 -9.46 23.67 -17.50
CA MET A 256 -10.25 22.46 -17.71
C MET A 256 -11.59 22.80 -18.37
N GLU A 257 -12.06 21.89 -19.22
CA GLU A 257 -13.39 22.00 -19.83
C GLU A 257 -14.50 21.68 -18.81
N ASP A 258 -15.74 22.05 -19.16
CA ASP A 258 -16.91 21.76 -18.33
C ASP A 258 -17.01 20.24 -18.05
N ASN A 259 -17.06 19.88 -16.76
CA ASN A 259 -17.07 18.50 -16.22
C ASN A 259 -15.78 17.68 -16.31
N GLU A 260 -14.70 18.21 -16.90
CA GLU A 260 -13.45 17.47 -17.01
C GLU A 260 -12.89 17.08 -15.63
N GLU A 261 -12.92 18.00 -14.66
CA GLU A 261 -12.52 17.75 -13.27
C GLU A 261 -13.20 16.50 -12.69
N LYS A 262 -14.52 16.44 -12.86
CA LYS A 262 -15.37 15.36 -12.36
C LYS A 262 -15.07 14.05 -13.06
N LEU A 263 -14.79 14.07 -14.37
CA LEU A 263 -14.43 12.89 -15.14
C LEU A 263 -13.06 12.33 -14.73
N LEU A 264 -12.06 13.19 -14.51
CA LEU A 264 -10.73 12.77 -14.07
C LEU A 264 -10.77 12.12 -12.68
N LEU A 265 -11.47 12.74 -11.74
CA LEU A 265 -11.65 12.19 -10.38
C LEU A 265 -12.44 10.88 -10.40
N ALA A 266 -13.56 10.83 -11.13
CA ALA A 266 -14.34 9.61 -11.27
C ALA A 266 -13.52 8.46 -11.87
N THR A 267 -12.75 8.74 -12.93
CA THR A 267 -11.88 7.76 -13.58
C THR A 267 -10.81 7.26 -12.61
N ALA A 268 -10.11 8.17 -11.92
CA ALA A 268 -9.09 7.82 -10.93
C ALA A 268 -9.67 6.98 -9.77
N ARG A 269 -10.86 7.33 -9.28
CA ARG A 269 -11.58 6.56 -8.28
C ARG A 269 -11.91 5.14 -8.76
N ARG A 270 -12.49 5.00 -9.96
CA ARG A 270 -12.87 3.68 -10.49
C ARG A 270 -11.66 2.77 -10.68
N LEU A 271 -10.57 3.31 -11.23
CA LEU A 271 -9.29 2.59 -11.36
C LEU A 271 -8.78 2.11 -9.98
N LEU A 272 -8.84 2.99 -8.98
CA LEU A 272 -8.39 2.66 -7.64
C LEU A 272 -9.31 1.64 -6.94
N GLU A 273 -10.63 1.76 -7.08
CA GLU A 273 -11.60 0.80 -6.55
C GLU A 273 -11.40 -0.60 -7.16
N VAL A 274 -11.21 -0.69 -8.47
CA VAL A 274 -10.88 -1.95 -9.16
C VAL A 274 -9.56 -2.52 -8.63
N GLY A 275 -8.54 -1.67 -8.52
CA GLY A 275 -7.24 -2.02 -7.96
C GLY A 275 -7.35 -2.66 -6.57
N LEU A 276 -8.03 -1.98 -5.67
CA LEU A 276 -8.17 -2.35 -4.26
C LEU A 276 -8.98 -3.65 -4.08
N LYS A 277 -10.01 -3.85 -4.91
CA LYS A 277 -10.89 -5.04 -4.83
C LYS A 277 -10.28 -6.29 -5.47
N ASN A 278 -9.49 -6.15 -6.53
CA ASN A 278 -9.07 -7.29 -7.36
C ASN A 278 -7.57 -7.59 -7.32
N PHE A 279 -6.72 -6.61 -7.02
CA PHE A 279 -5.25 -6.78 -7.04
C PHE A 279 -4.61 -6.58 -5.66
N GLY A 280 -5.26 -5.78 -4.80
CA GLY A 280 -4.82 -5.49 -3.43
C GLY A 280 -3.61 -4.56 -3.33
N VAL A 281 -3.31 -4.13 -2.11
CA VAL A 281 -2.18 -3.25 -1.74
C VAL A 281 -1.28 -3.89 -0.68
N GLY A 282 -0.07 -3.33 -0.53
CA GLY A 282 0.89 -3.80 0.47
C GLY A 282 1.61 -5.09 0.06
N ASN A 283 2.10 -5.81 1.06
CA ASN A 283 2.92 -6.99 0.88
C ASN A 283 2.08 -8.27 0.87
N LYS A 284 2.64 -9.34 0.28
CA LYS A 284 2.04 -10.68 0.24
C LYS A 284 0.67 -10.75 -0.47
N LYS A 285 0.40 -9.85 -1.42
CA LYS A 285 -0.85 -9.79 -2.22
C LYS A 285 -1.22 -11.12 -2.90
N ARG A 286 -0.22 -11.84 -3.44
CA ARG A 286 -0.41 -13.17 -4.06
C ARG A 286 -0.89 -14.25 -3.09
N LYS A 287 -0.80 -14.01 -1.77
CA LYS A 287 -1.30 -14.88 -0.70
C LYS A 287 -2.63 -14.38 -0.12
N GLY A 288 -3.30 -13.41 -0.77
CA GLY A 288 -4.61 -12.88 -0.38
C GLY A 288 -4.59 -11.67 0.56
N TYR A 289 -3.42 -11.15 0.93
CA TYR A 289 -3.32 -9.97 1.80
C TYR A 289 -3.64 -8.67 1.06
N GLY A 290 -4.24 -7.73 1.79
CA GLY A 290 -4.41 -6.34 1.37
C GLY A 290 -5.50 -6.10 0.33
N TRP A 291 -6.50 -6.98 0.26
CA TRP A 291 -7.68 -6.82 -0.57
C TRP A 291 -8.75 -6.02 0.18
N PHE A 292 -9.62 -5.32 -0.54
CA PHE A 292 -10.67 -4.47 0.02
C PHE A 292 -12.06 -4.81 -0.54
N LYS A 293 -13.11 -4.48 0.22
CA LYS A 293 -14.52 -4.63 -0.17
C LYS A 293 -15.37 -3.44 0.25
#